data_AF-A0A1X7T2B4-F1
#
_entry.id   AF-A0A1X7T2B4-F1
#
_cell.length_a   1.000
_cell.length_b   1.000
_cell.length_c   1.000
_cell.angle_alpha   90.00
_cell.angle_beta   90.00
_cell.angle_gamma   90.00
#
_symmetry.space_group_name_H-M   'P 1'
#
loop_
_entity.id
_entity.type
_entity.pdbx_description
1 polymer ?
#
loop_
_entity_poly.entity_id
_entity_poly.type
_entity_poly.pdbx_seq_one_letter_code
_entity_poly.pdbx_strand_id
1 'polypeptide(L)'
;MVVEIIAEVLSIPEPAARFLFGLLLTYPLAFIYRPLIIPYASKNTQSIICAVGGFALLQYVFGLSASLHFLLDVILVYCVFLLFGKGRVSLLLTWIITMGHLTFGYVIVISSNQVHPIFWTIPHCVLVLKLIG
;
A
#
# COMPACT_ATOMS: atom_id res chain seq x y z
N MET A 1 17.43 9.00 -9.83
CA MET A 1 18.57 8.71 -10.73
C MET A 1 18.40 7.45 -11.59
N VAL A 2 18.46 6.21 -11.09
CA VAL A 2 18.33 5.01 -11.98
C VAL A 2 16.94 4.92 -12.63
N VAL A 3 15.87 5.17 -11.87
CA VAL A 3 14.49 5.11 -12.40
C VAL A 3 14.17 6.28 -13.33
N GLU A 4 14.81 7.44 -13.14
CA GLU A 4 14.67 8.62 -14.00
C GLU A 4 15.25 8.34 -15.40
N ILE A 5 16.45 7.77 -15.47
CA ILE A 5 17.09 7.40 -16.74
C ILE A 5 16.22 6.40 -17.51
N ILE A 6 15.65 5.41 -16.82
CA ILE A 6 14.81 4.39 -17.45
C ILE A 6 13.46 4.99 -17.89
N ALA A 7 12.88 5.91 -17.12
CA ALA A 7 11.65 6.61 -17.48
C ALA A 7 11.85 7.48 -18.73
N GLU A 8 12.99 8.14 -18.85
CA GLU A 8 13.38 8.94 -20.02
C GLU A 8 13.58 8.07 -21.27
N VAL A 9 14.26 6.91 -21.14
CA VAL A 9 14.43 5.96 -22.24
C VAL A 9 13.10 5.35 -22.69
N LEU A 10 12.18 5.06 -21.76
CA LEU A 10 10.88 4.46 -22.06
C LEU A 10 9.80 5.47 -22.44
N SER A 11 10.06 6.79 -22.31
CA SER A 11 9.05 7.85 -22.47
C SER A 11 7.81 7.66 -21.57
N ILE A 12 7.99 7.12 -20.37
CA ILE A 12 6.92 6.84 -19.39
C ILE A 12 7.00 7.85 -18.24
N PRO A 13 5.88 8.31 -17.66
CA PRO A 13 5.91 9.11 -16.45
C PRO A 13 6.70 8.42 -15.33
N GLU A 14 7.65 9.13 -14.73
CA GLU A 14 8.52 8.60 -13.68
C GLU A 14 7.77 7.86 -12.55
N PRO A 15 6.62 8.35 -12.03
CA PRO A 15 5.87 7.61 -11.02
C PRO A 15 5.44 6.22 -11.48
N ALA A 16 5.08 6.07 -12.76
CA ALA A 16 4.61 4.80 -13.33
C ALA A 16 5.77 3.81 -13.50
N ALA A 17 6.95 4.31 -13.88
CA ALA A 17 8.16 3.50 -13.88
C ALA A 17 8.50 3.01 -12.46
N ARG A 18 8.49 3.91 -11.46
CA ARG A 18 8.73 3.54 -10.04
C ARG A 18 7.75 2.49 -9.54
N PHE A 19 6.47 2.62 -9.87
CA PHE A 19 5.44 1.64 -9.52
C PHE A 19 5.67 0.28 -10.19
N LEU A 20 5.93 0.26 -11.50
CA LEU A 20 6.18 -0.97 -12.24
C LEU A 20 7.42 -1.70 -11.74
N PHE A 21 8.54 -0.99 -11.53
CA PHE A 21 9.75 -1.60 -11.00
C PHE A 21 9.60 -2.05 -9.55
N GLY A 22 8.89 -1.28 -8.71
CA GLY A 22 8.55 -1.70 -7.35
C GLY A 22 7.74 -3.00 -7.33
N LEU A 23 6.77 -3.14 -8.24
CA LEU A 23 6.00 -4.37 -8.41
C LEU A 23 6.87 -5.52 -8.93
N LEU A 24 7.69 -5.29 -9.95
CA LEU A 24 8.60 -6.31 -10.48
C LEU A 24 9.59 -6.78 -9.41
N LEU A 25 10.06 -5.88 -8.52
CA LEU A 25 10.99 -6.20 -7.44
C LEU A 25 10.38 -7.12 -6.38
N THR A 26 9.06 -7.11 -6.21
CA THR A 26 8.41 -8.04 -5.26
C THR A 26 8.51 -9.51 -5.67
N TYR A 27 8.57 -9.82 -6.97
CA TYR A 27 8.70 -11.20 -7.46
C TYR A 27 10.03 -11.88 -7.10
N PRO A 28 11.22 -11.31 -7.42
CA PRO A 28 12.48 -11.89 -7.00
C PRO A 28 12.62 -11.89 -5.48
N LEU A 29 12.08 -10.87 -4.79
CA LEU A 29 12.07 -10.84 -3.33
C LEU A 29 11.25 -12.01 -2.76
N ALA A 30 10.08 -12.32 -3.33
CA ALA A 30 9.29 -13.49 -2.94
C ALA A 30 10.01 -14.82 -3.25
N PHE A 31 10.71 -14.89 -4.38
CA PHE A 31 11.51 -16.07 -4.74
C PHE A 31 12.65 -16.32 -3.75
N ILE A 32 13.32 -15.27 -3.25
CA ILE A 32 14.38 -15.34 -2.24
C ILE A 32 13.80 -15.64 -0.84
N TYR A 33 12.67 -15.01 -0.50
CA TYR A 33 12.00 -15.17 0.78
C TYR A 33 11.54 -16.62 1.03
N ARG A 34 11.07 -17.30 -0.02
CA ARG A 34 10.48 -18.64 0.08
C ARG A 34 11.44 -19.74 0.58
N PRO A 35 12.67 -19.91 0.03
CA PRO A 35 13.61 -20.90 0.53
C PRO A 35 14.43 -20.43 1.75
N LEU A 36 14.67 -19.14 1.93
CA LEU A 36 15.57 -18.64 2.98
C LEU A 36 14.88 -18.32 4.30
N ILE A 37 13.61 -17.92 4.29
CA ILE A 37 12.95 -17.40 5.50
C ILE A 37 11.87 -18.37 5.98
N ILE A 38 11.03 -18.90 5.09
CA ILE A 38 9.93 -19.79 5.47
C ILE A 38 10.37 -21.03 6.29
N PRO A 39 11.43 -21.76 5.92
CA PRO A 39 11.81 -22.97 6.66
C PRO A 39 12.49 -22.71 8.01
N TYR A 40 13.07 -21.52 8.22
CA TYR A 40 13.89 -21.23 9.41
C TYR A 40 13.26 -20.23 10.38
N ALA A 41 12.31 -19.41 9.93
CA ALA A 41 11.72 -18.34 10.74
C ALA A 41 10.37 -18.74 11.35
N SER A 42 10.12 -18.26 12.58
CA SER A 42 8.81 -18.38 13.23
C SER A 42 7.72 -17.60 12.48
N LYS A 43 6.44 -17.97 12.65
CA LYS A 43 5.31 -17.26 12.03
C LYS A 43 5.29 -15.76 12.35
N ASN A 44 5.67 -15.37 13.57
CA ASN A 44 5.72 -13.97 13.97
C ASN A 44 6.85 -13.21 13.24
N THR A 45 8.03 -13.84 13.15
CA THR A 45 9.18 -13.29 12.43
C THR A 45 8.85 -13.11 10.94
N GLN A 46 8.18 -14.09 10.33
CA GLN A 46 7.73 -14.01 8.94
C GLN A 46 6.78 -12.83 8.69
N SER A 47 5.77 -12.65 9.56
CA SER A 47 4.84 -11.53 9.46
C SER A 47 5.52 -10.17 9.62
N ILE A 48 6.48 -10.05 10.55
CA ILE A 48 7.23 -8.80 10.75
C ILE A 48 8.09 -8.48 9.54
N ILE A 49 8.80 -9.46 8.99
CA ILE A 49 9.63 -9.25 7.78
C ILE A 49 8.76 -8.84 6.60
N CYS A 50 7.60 -9.49 6.41
CA CYS A 50 6.66 -9.13 5.36
C CYS A 50 6.07 -7.73 5.56
N ALA A 51 5.71 -7.36 6.79
CA ALA A 51 5.16 -6.04 7.10
C ALA A 51 6.19 -4.92 6.90
N VAL A 52 7.41 -5.09 7.43
CA VAL A 52 8.49 -4.11 7.29
C VAL A 52 8.96 -4.01 5.85
N GLY A 53 9.15 -5.13 5.16
CA GLY A 53 9.53 -5.16 3.74
C GLY A 53 8.46 -4.56 2.84
N GLY A 54 7.18 -4.88 3.09
CA GLY A 54 6.06 -4.30 2.37
C GLY A 54 5.94 -2.79 2.58
N PHE A 55 6.14 -2.31 3.81
CA PHE A 55 6.12 -0.88 4.13
C PHE A 55 7.30 -0.13 3.49
N ALA A 56 8.52 -0.71 3.51
CA ALA A 56 9.69 -0.13 2.85
C ALA A 56 9.48 0.01 1.33
N LEU A 57 8.87 -0.99 0.69
CA LEU A 57 8.52 -0.94 -0.73
C LEU A 57 7.43 0.10 -1.03
N LEU A 58 6.41 0.20 -0.17
CA LEU A 58 5.37 1.22 -0.28
C LEU A 58 5.99 2.62 -0.25
N GLN A 59 6.90 2.86 0.69
CA GLN A 59 7.60 4.13 0.85
C GLN A 59 8.52 4.44 -0.34
N TYR A 60 9.18 3.43 -0.91
CA TYR A 60 9.99 3.59 -2.12
C TYR A 60 9.15 4.00 -3.34
N VAL A 61 7.96 3.41 -3.50
CA VAL A 61 7.11 3.63 -4.68
C VAL A 61 6.29 4.92 -4.58
N PHE A 62 5.67 5.19 -3.43
CA PHE A 62 4.70 6.28 -3.26
C PHE A 62 5.21 7.44 -2.39
N GLY A 63 6.36 7.29 -1.74
CA GLY A 63 6.92 8.29 -0.84
C GLY A 63 6.31 8.28 0.56
N LEU A 64 6.81 9.18 1.41
CA LEU A 64 6.49 9.21 2.85
C LEU A 64 5.05 9.65 3.12
N SER A 65 4.57 10.71 2.45
CA SER A 65 3.22 11.27 2.66
C SER A 65 2.13 10.23 2.38
N ALA A 66 2.21 9.55 1.24
CA ALA A 66 1.27 8.48 0.89
C ALA A 66 1.32 7.30 1.87
N SER A 67 2.52 6.92 2.31
CA SER A 67 2.71 5.82 3.27
C SER A 67 2.11 6.14 4.64
N LEU A 68 2.13 7.41 5.07
CA LEU A 68 1.51 7.83 6.32
C LEU A 68 -0.01 7.76 6.28
N HIS A 69 -0.64 8.18 5.18
CA HIS A 69 -2.09 8.03 5.02
C HIS A 69 -2.54 6.57 4.99
N PHE A 70 -1.76 5.70 4.32
CA PHE A 70 -2.00 4.26 4.36
C PHE A 70 -1.87 3.69 5.78
N LEU A 71 -0.80 4.06 6.49
CA LEU A 71 -0.58 3.59 7.86
C LEU A 71 -1.67 4.07 8.82
N LEU A 72 -2.13 5.31 8.68
CA LEU A 72 -3.22 5.87 9.45
C LEU A 72 -4.50 5.04 9.29
N ASP A 73 -4.84 4.67 8.06
CA ASP A 73 -6.02 3.85 7.76
C ASP A 73 -5.91 2.46 8.38
N VAL A 74 -4.74 1.79 8.24
CA VAL A 74 -4.49 0.49 8.87
C VAL A 74 -4.62 0.56 10.39
N ILE A 75 -4.09 1.61 11.04
CA ILE A 75 -4.23 1.83 12.48
C ILE A 75 -5.70 2.03 12.85
N LEU A 76 -6.44 2.81 12.06
CA LEU A 76 -7.83 3.13 12.38
C LEU A 76 -8.72 1.88 12.25
N VAL A 77 -8.50 1.06 11.22
CA VAL A 77 -9.15 -0.25 11.07
C VAL A 77 -8.77 -1.19 12.22
N TYR A 78 -7.50 -1.22 12.62
CA TYR A 78 -7.06 -2.01 13.77
C TYR A 78 -7.76 -1.57 15.07
N CYS A 79 -7.89 -0.27 15.31
CA CYS A 79 -8.64 0.27 16.45
C CYS A 79 -10.11 -0.15 16.42
N VAL A 80 -10.77 -0.16 15.25
CA VAL A 80 -12.15 -0.65 15.11
C VAL A 80 -12.24 -2.11 15.53
N PHE A 81 -11.31 -2.96 15.10
CA PHE A 81 -11.31 -4.37 15.49
C PHE A 81 -10.98 -4.59 16.97
N LEU A 82 -10.14 -3.73 17.58
CA LEU A 82 -9.88 -3.79 19.02
C LEU A 82 -11.12 -3.42 19.86
N LEU A 83 -11.87 -2.41 19.43
CA LEU A 83 -13.02 -1.89 20.18
C LEU A 83 -14.29 -2.74 19.99
N PHE A 84 -14.57 -3.16 18.75
CA PHE A 84 -15.82 -3.84 18.40
C PHE A 84 -15.68 -5.35 18.19
N GLY A 85 -14.44 -5.87 18.24
CA GLY A 85 -14.15 -7.28 18.01
C GLY A 85 -14.50 -7.72 16.58
N LYS A 86 -14.72 -9.03 16.42
CA LYS A 86 -15.12 -9.63 15.14
C LYS A 86 -16.66 -9.63 15.05
N GLY A 87 -17.22 -8.77 14.21
CA GLY A 87 -18.68 -8.71 14.03
C GLY A 87 -19.12 -7.86 12.84
N ARG A 88 -20.41 -7.94 12.50
CA ARG A 88 -21.00 -7.16 11.39
C ARG A 88 -20.84 -5.64 11.59
N VAL A 89 -20.83 -5.17 12.83
CA VAL A 89 -20.59 -3.75 13.18
C VAL A 89 -19.17 -3.32 12.82
N SER A 90 -18.15 -4.13 13.16
CA SER A 90 -16.75 -3.85 12.80
C SER A 90 -16.53 -3.82 11.28
N LEU A 91 -17.24 -4.69 10.54
CA LEU A 91 -17.20 -4.73 9.08
C LEU A 91 -17.79 -3.43 8.50
N LEU A 92 -18.98 -3.03 8.96
CA LEU A 92 -19.66 -1.83 8.46
C LEU A 92 -18.85 -0.57 8.76
N LEU A 93 -18.29 -0.45 9.97
CA LEU A 93 -17.43 0.67 10.34
C LEU A 93 -16.16 0.72 9.49
N THR A 94 -15.48 -0.42 9.33
CA THR A 94 -14.29 -0.53 8.46
C THR A 94 -14.62 -0.10 7.05
N TRP A 95 -15.76 -0.52 6.50
CA TRP A 95 -16.21 -0.12 5.17
C TRP A 95 -16.46 1.40 5.06
N ILE A 96 -17.18 2.00 6.03
CA ILE A 96 -17.47 3.45 6.02
C ILE A 96 -16.17 4.26 6.10
N ILE A 97 -15.26 3.87 6.99
CA ILE A 97 -13.97 4.54 7.18
C ILE A 97 -13.14 4.49 5.90
N THR A 98 -12.96 3.28 5.36
CA THR A 98 -12.09 3.06 4.20
C THR A 98 -12.68 3.70 2.94
N MET A 99 -13.98 3.51 2.67
CA MET A 99 -14.63 4.16 1.52
C MET A 99 -14.71 5.69 1.68
N GLY A 100 -14.91 6.19 2.90
CA GLY A 100 -14.94 7.62 3.19
C GLY A 100 -13.58 8.28 2.94
N HIS A 101 -12.50 7.67 3.44
CA HIS A 101 -11.14 8.14 3.21
C HIS A 101 -10.76 8.13 1.73
N LEU A 102 -11.16 7.07 1.00
CA LEU A 102 -10.92 6.99 -0.43
C LEU A 102 -11.64 8.11 -1.20
N THR A 103 -12.92 8.33 -0.90
CA THR A 103 -13.73 9.37 -1.53
C THR A 103 -13.16 10.76 -1.24
N PHE A 104 -12.72 11.02 -0.01
CA PHE A 104 -12.05 12.26 0.37
C PHE A 104 -10.77 12.49 -0.44
N GLY A 105 -9.95 11.45 -0.61
CA GLY A 105 -8.75 11.51 -1.44
C GLY A 105 -9.05 11.87 -2.89
N TYR A 106 -10.09 11.29 -3.49
CA TYR A 106 -10.52 11.64 -4.85
C TYR A 106 -10.99 13.09 -4.98
N VAL A 107 -11.75 13.60 -4.02
CA VAL A 107 -12.20 15.00 -4.03
C VAL A 107 -11.01 15.96 -4.00
N ILE A 108 -9.97 15.68 -3.20
CA ILE A 108 -8.74 16.49 -3.15
C ILE A 108 -7.99 16.43 -4.49
N VAL A 109 -7.87 15.24 -5.08
CA VAL A 109 -7.18 15.07 -6.37
C VAL A 109 -7.88 15.85 -7.48
N ILE A 110 -9.21 15.76 -7.56
CA ILE A 110 -10.02 16.49 -8.54
C ILE A 110 -9.90 18.01 -8.32
N SER A 111 -9.93 18.48 -7.06
CA SER A 111 -9.83 19.90 -6.72
C SER A 111 -8.44 20.50 -7.00
N SER A 112 -7.39 19.69 -6.93
CA SER A 112 -6.00 20.14 -7.13
C SER A 112 -5.54 20.14 -8.59
N ASN A 113 -6.39 19.71 -9.53
CA ASN A 113 -6.11 19.59 -10.98
C ASN A 113 -4.77 18.88 -11.29
N GLN A 114 -4.30 18.04 -10.37
CA GLN A 114 -3.08 17.27 -10.51
C GLN A 114 -3.41 16.08 -11.44
N VAL A 115 -2.84 16.06 -12.63
CA VAL A 115 -3.02 14.97 -13.63
C VAL A 115 -1.92 13.91 -13.48
N HIS A 116 -1.38 13.72 -12.28
CA HIS A 116 -0.39 12.67 -12.05
C HIS A 116 -1.10 11.38 -11.64
N PRO A 117 -1.14 10.34 -12.48
CA PRO A 117 -2.06 9.21 -12.30
C PRO A 117 -1.77 8.33 -11.07
N ILE A 118 -0.76 8.63 -10.26
CA ILE A 118 -0.27 7.78 -9.16
C ILE A 118 -0.28 8.57 -7.86
N PHE A 119 -1.46 8.58 -7.25
CA PHE A 119 -1.70 9.21 -5.95
C PHE A 119 -1.68 8.18 -4.82
N TRP A 120 -1.58 8.71 -3.60
CA TRP A 120 -1.76 8.00 -2.34
C TRP A 120 -3.06 7.19 -2.23
N THR A 121 -4.03 7.43 -3.12
CA THR A 121 -5.29 6.68 -3.21
C THR A 121 -5.14 5.28 -3.81
N ILE A 122 -4.12 4.99 -4.62
CA ILE A 122 -3.92 3.66 -5.24
C ILE A 122 -3.67 2.55 -4.22
N PRO A 123 -2.69 2.66 -3.29
CA PRO A 123 -2.49 1.63 -2.27
C PRO A 123 -3.71 1.52 -1.34
N HIS A 124 -4.43 2.64 -1.15
CA HIS A 124 -5.67 2.68 -0.38
C HIS A 124 -6.78 1.86 -1.04
N CYS A 125 -7.03 2.03 -2.35
CA CYS A 125 -7.97 1.19 -3.12
C CYS A 125 -7.68 -0.31 -2.96
N VAL A 126 -6.42 -0.73 -3.10
CA VAL A 126 -6.04 -2.14 -2.99
C VAL A 126 -6.26 -2.66 -1.57
N LEU A 127 -6.03 -1.83 -0.55
CA LEU A 127 -6.33 -2.18 0.84
C LEU A 127 -7.83 -2.38 1.06
N VAL A 128 -8.66 -1.45 0.58
CA VAL A 128 -10.13 -1.52 0.68
C VAL A 128 -10.65 -2.81 0.02
N LEU A 129 -10.18 -3.12 -1.19
CA LEU A 129 -10.55 -4.36 -1.89
C LEU A 129 -10.17 -5.61 -1.10
N LYS A 130 -9.01 -5.62 -0.45
CA LYS A 130 -8.56 -6.75 0.39
C LYS A 130 -9.28 -6.88 1.73
N LEU A 131 -9.82 -5.79 2.26
CA LEU A 131 -10.55 -5.79 3.53
C LEU A 131 -12.04 -6.14 3.36
N ILE A 132 -12.61 -5.87 2.18
CA ILE A 132 -14.01 -6.14 1.87
C ILE A 132 -14.22 -7.51 1.21
N GLY A 133 -13.28 -7.99 0.39
CA GLY A 133 -13.34 -9.28 -0.31
C GLY A 133 -12.86 -10.45 0.53
#